data_AF-A0A1G1NGX8-F1
#
_entry.id   AF-A0A1G1NGX8-F1
#
_cell.length_a   1.000
_cell.length_b   1.000
_cell.length_c   1.000
_cell.angle_alpha   90.00
_cell.angle_beta   90.00
_cell.angle_gamma   90.00
#
_symmetry.space_group_name_H-M   'P 1'
#
loop_
_entity.id
_entity.type
_entity.pdbx_description
1 polymer ?
#
loop_
_entity_poly.entity_id
_entity_poly.type
_entity_poly.pdbx_seq_one_letter_code
_entity_poly.pdbx_strand_id
1 'polypeptide(L)'
;MNEPLAIDIQATPNPNAAKFTLNRVVAAQGTTYRDRAAAQPEWAKRLLGIAGVTQVFALNAFITVSKAPDGDWNTIAPQVERVLHEAFG
;
A
#
# COMPACT_ATOMS: atom_id res chain seq x y z
N MET A 1 -19.77 -11.98 13.54
CA MET A 1 -18.57 -12.52 12.86
C MET A 1 -17.99 -11.36 12.09
N ASN A 2 -16.73 -10.97 12.32
CA ASN A 2 -16.12 -9.91 11.52
C ASN A 2 -15.85 -10.45 10.12
N GLU A 3 -16.18 -9.69 9.09
CA GLU A 3 -15.89 -10.05 7.70
C GLU A 3 -14.38 -10.21 7.49
N PRO A 4 -13.86 -11.22 6.78
CA PRO A 4 -12.43 -11.34 6.51
C PRO A 4 -11.91 -10.13 5.72
N LEU A 5 -10.62 -9.81 5.86
CA LEU A 5 -10.00 -8.76 5.05
C LEU A 5 -10.03 -9.17 3.57
N ALA A 6 -10.58 -8.30 2.73
CA ALA A 6 -10.54 -8.41 1.28
C ALA A 6 -9.67 -7.28 0.71
N ILE A 7 -8.84 -7.59 -0.28
CA ILE A 7 -7.97 -6.65 -0.98
C ILE A 7 -8.23 -6.80 -2.48
N ASP A 8 -8.61 -5.71 -3.15
CA ASP A 8 -8.74 -5.61 -4.60
C ASP A 8 -7.57 -4.81 -5.17
N ILE A 9 -6.86 -5.36 -6.16
CA ILE A 9 -5.68 -4.75 -6.77
C ILE A 9 -6.04 -4.24 -8.16
N GLN A 10 -5.90 -2.94 -8.37
CA GLN A 10 -6.22 -2.27 -9.62
C GLN A 10 -4.96 -1.65 -10.22
N ALA A 11 -4.70 -1.95 -11.48
CA ALA A 11 -3.71 -1.21 -12.27
C ALA A 11 -4.16 0.26 -12.41
N THR A 12 -3.19 1.16 -12.53
CA THR A 12 -3.45 2.57 -12.85
C THR A 12 -2.86 2.89 -14.23
N PRO A 13 -3.24 4.00 -14.88
CA PRO A 13 -2.59 4.45 -16.11
C PRO A 13 -1.08 4.68 -15.96
N ASN A 14 -0.60 4.89 -14.73
CA ASN A 14 0.81 4.93 -14.41
C ASN A 14 1.33 3.49 -14.16
N PRO A 15 2.20 2.93 -15.01
CA PRO A 15 2.72 1.57 -14.84
C PRO A 15 3.55 1.40 -13.55
N ASN A 16 4.01 2.50 -12.97
CA ASN A 16 4.75 2.53 -11.72
C ASN A 16 3.85 2.68 -10.50
N ALA A 17 2.52 2.65 -10.64
CA ALA A 17 1.60 2.72 -9.52
C ALA A 17 0.48 1.68 -9.62
N ALA A 18 0.21 1.03 -8.49
CA ALA A 18 -0.92 0.11 -8.31
C ALA A 18 -1.76 0.57 -7.12
N LYS A 19 -3.08 0.41 -7.23
CA LYS A 19 -4.04 0.76 -6.19
C LYS A 19 -4.56 -0.52 -5.52
N PHE A 20 -4.52 -0.54 -4.20
CA PHE A 20 -5.01 -1.60 -3.33
C PHE A 20 -6.22 -1.05 -2.59
N THR A 21 -7.41 -1.62 -2.83
CA THR A 21 -8.66 -1.23 -2.15
C THR A 21 -9.03 -2.30 -1.14
N LEU A 22 -9.23 -1.92 0.11
CA LEU A 22 -9.54 -2.82 1.21
C LEU A 22 -11.03 -2.67 1.60
N ASN A 23 -11.60 -3.66 2.29
CA ASN A 23 -12.88 -3.51 2.99
C ASN A 23 -12.73 -2.85 4.38
N ARG A 24 -11.70 -2.01 4.56
CA ARG A 24 -11.36 -1.31 5.82
C ARG A 24 -10.91 0.12 5.52
N VAL A 25 -11.27 1.06 6.40
CA VAL A 25 -10.72 2.42 6.34
C VAL A 25 -9.28 2.40 6.86
N VAL A 26 -8.35 2.81 6.01
CA VAL A 26 -6.90 2.87 6.27
C VAL A 26 -6.42 4.27 6.67
N ALA A 27 -7.11 5.31 6.20
CA ALA A 27 -6.75 6.71 6.46
C ALA A 27 -7.98 7.63 6.35
N ALA A 28 -8.16 8.55 7.31
CA ALA A 28 -9.27 9.50 7.28
C ALA A 28 -9.07 10.64 6.27
N GLN A 29 -7.81 10.99 5.99
CA GLN A 29 -7.43 12.07 5.08
C GLN A 29 -6.37 11.58 4.10
N GLY A 30 -6.34 12.20 2.91
CA GLY A 30 -5.38 11.87 1.88
C GLY A 30 -3.96 12.18 2.34
N THR A 31 -3.17 11.15 2.59
CA THR A 31 -1.81 11.29 3.13
C THR A 31 -0.82 10.59 2.21
N THR A 32 0.27 11.27 1.90
CA THR A 32 1.38 10.70 1.12
C THR A 32 2.59 10.48 2.00
N TYR A 33 3.14 9.27 1.97
CA TYR A 33 4.36 8.87 2.66
C TYR A 33 5.46 8.64 1.63
N ARG A 34 6.61 9.29 1.83
CA ARG A 34 7.83 9.15 1.01
C ARG A 34 9.05 8.81 1.84
N ASP A 35 9.09 9.36 3.06
CA ASP A 35 10.12 9.06 4.03
C ASP A 35 9.59 8.03 5.04
N ARG A 36 10.29 6.89 5.12
CA ARG A 36 10.00 5.81 6.06
C ARG A 36 10.16 6.26 7.52
N ALA A 37 11.10 7.15 7.83
CA ALA A 37 11.34 7.62 9.19
C ALA A 37 10.22 8.57 9.66
N ALA A 38 9.67 9.38 8.74
CA ALA A 38 8.62 10.35 9.04
C ALA A 38 7.20 9.76 9.01
N ALA A 39 7.00 8.58 8.40
CA ALA A 39 5.70 7.94 8.34
C ALA A 39 5.26 7.48 9.74
N GLN A 40 4.17 8.04 10.28
CA GLN A 40 3.66 7.66 11.60
C GLN A 40 3.08 6.23 11.63
N PRO A 41 2.22 5.82 10.68
CA PRO A 41 1.63 4.49 10.72
C PRO A 41 2.65 3.41 10.39
N GLU A 42 2.69 2.35 11.20
CA GLU A 42 3.67 1.27 11.03
C GLU A 42 3.48 0.54 9.69
N TRP A 43 2.23 0.33 9.26
CA TRP A 43 1.94 -0.25 7.94
C TRP A 43 2.58 0.57 6.80
N ALA A 44 2.57 1.91 6.89
CA ALA A 44 3.16 2.78 5.87
C ALA A 44 4.69 2.66 5.87
N LYS A 45 5.32 2.59 7.05
CA LYS A 45 6.77 2.35 7.17
C LYS A 45 7.18 1.01 6.57
N ARG A 46 6.38 -0.02 6.81
CA ARG A 46 6.62 -1.38 6.31
C ARG A 46 6.50 -1.44 4.80
N LEU A 47 5.47 -0.81 4.22
CA LEU A 47 5.33 -0.68 2.78
C LEU A 47 6.50 0.08 2.13
N LEU A 48 6.91 1.21 2.73
CA LEU A 48 8.10 1.96 2.29
C LEU A 48 9.42 1.20 2.50
N GLY A 49 9.41 0.14 3.32
CA GLY A 49 10.55 -0.75 3.51
C GLY A 49 10.69 -1.84 2.44
N ILE A 50 9.69 -2.02 1.58
CA ILE A 50 9.73 -2.99 0.48
C ILE A 50 10.69 -2.46 -0.59
N ALA A 51 11.66 -3.29 -0.99
CA ALA A 51 12.62 -2.91 -2.03
C ALA A 51 11.90 -2.52 -3.33
N GLY A 52 12.25 -1.35 -3.87
CA GLY A 52 11.63 -0.80 -5.07
C GLY A 52 10.35 0.01 -4.83
N VAL A 53 9.81 0.09 -3.61
CA VAL A 53 8.71 1.03 -3.28
C VAL A 53 9.27 2.43 -3.03
N THR A 54 8.68 3.44 -3.66
CA THR A 54 9.15 4.84 -3.60
C THR A 54 8.18 5.76 -2.88
N GLN A 55 6.89 5.44 -2.90
CA GLN A 55 5.85 6.28 -2.31
C GLN A 55 4.61 5.45 -1.99
N VAL A 56 3.94 5.81 -0.90
CA VAL A 56 2.64 5.26 -0.52
C VAL A 56 1.66 6.40 -0.34
N PHE A 57 0.49 6.35 -0.98
CA PHE A 57 -0.60 7.28 -0.74
C PHE A 57 -1.79 6.51 -0.15
N ALA A 58 -2.46 7.05 0.86
CA ALA A 58 -3.62 6.42 1.45
C ALA A 58 -4.76 7.43 1.65
N LEU A 59 -5.98 6.98 1.36
CA LEU A 59 -7.21 7.73 1.58
C LEU A 59 -8.39 6.76 1.70
N ASN A 60 -9.24 6.97 2.70
CA ASN A 60 -10.39 6.11 2.99
C ASN A 60 -9.98 4.65 3.04
N ALA A 61 -10.47 3.82 2.11
CA ALA A 61 -10.21 2.39 2.07
C ALA A 61 -9.21 1.99 0.98
N PHE A 62 -8.49 2.92 0.37
CA PHE A 62 -7.52 2.59 -0.68
C PHE A 62 -6.12 3.12 -0.40
N ILE A 63 -5.14 2.35 -0.85
CA ILE A 63 -3.71 2.63 -0.77
C ILE A 63 -3.14 2.54 -2.19
N THR A 64 -2.51 3.60 -2.67
CA THR A 64 -1.70 3.56 -3.90
C THR A 64 -0.24 3.37 -3.52
N VAL A 65 0.36 2.30 -4.01
CA VAL A 65 1.80 2.07 -3.90
C VAL A 65 2.45 2.48 -5.21
N SER A 66 3.48 3.31 -5.13
CA SER A 66 4.34 3.63 -6.28
C SER A 66 5.68 2.92 -6.14
N LYS A 67 6.18 2.38 -7.25
CA LYS A 67 7.46 1.72 -7.33
C LYS A 67 8.48 2.54 -8.15
N ALA A 68 9.75 2.20 -8.04
CA ALA A 68 10.79 2.66 -8.94
C ALA A 68 10.54 2.11 -10.36
N PRO A 69 11.04 2.78 -11.42
CA PRO A 69 10.86 2.34 -12.80
C PRO A 69 11.34 0.90 -13.04
N ASP A 70 12.45 0.51 -12.42
CA ASP A 70 13.09 -0.81 -12.46
C ASP A 70 12.48 -1.84 -11.49
N GLY A 71 11.55 -1.44 -10.63
CA GLY A 71 10.89 -2.35 -9.70
C GLY A 71 9.93 -3.34 -10.40
N ASP A 72 9.74 -4.51 -9.81
CA ASP A 72 8.90 -5.59 -10.35
C ASP A 72 7.64 -5.82 -9.50
N TRP A 73 6.47 -5.68 -10.12
CA TRP A 73 5.18 -5.90 -9.45
C TRP A 73 4.95 -7.35 -9.03
N ASN A 74 5.53 -8.34 -9.73
CA ASN A 74 5.42 -9.75 -9.32
C ASN A 74 6.11 -10.01 -7.98
N THR A 75 7.10 -9.19 -7.64
CA THR A 75 7.83 -9.25 -6.37
C THR A 75 7.23 -8.31 -5.32
N ILE A 76 6.78 -7.12 -5.73
CA ILE A 76 6.28 -6.08 -4.81
C ILE A 76 4.85 -6.38 -4.34
N ALA A 77 3.92 -6.73 -5.23
CA ALA A 77 2.51 -6.86 -4.86
C ALA A 77 2.24 -7.90 -3.77
N PRO A 78 2.83 -9.12 -3.80
CA PRO A 78 2.64 -10.11 -2.73
C PRO A 78 3.16 -9.63 -1.35
N GLN A 79 4.21 -8.80 -1.34
CA GLN A 79 4.73 -8.22 -0.10
C GLN A 79 3.81 -7.13 0.44
N VAL A 80 3.24 -6.30 -0.45
CA VAL A 80 2.23 -5.30 -0.08
C VAL A 80 1.01 -5.99 0.53
N GLU A 81 0.46 -7.01 -0.13
CA GLU A 81 -0.68 -7.78 0.40
C GLU A 81 -0.38 -8.37 1.78
N ARG A 82 0.78 -8.99 1.98
CA ARG A 82 1.18 -9.50 3.29
C ARG A 82 1.18 -8.42 4.37
N VAL A 83 1.79 -7.26 4.11
CA VAL A 83 1.83 -6.14 5.07
C VAL A 83 0.41 -5.65 5.39
N LEU A 84 -0.46 -5.56 4.39
CA LEU A 84 -1.84 -5.11 4.56
C LEU A 84 -2.69 -6.12 5.34
N HIS A 85 -2.52 -7.43 5.08
CA HIS A 85 -3.16 -8.48 5.86
C HIS A 85 -2.74 -8.46 7.33
N GLU A 86 -1.46 -8.28 7.62
CA GLU A 86 -0.97 -8.19 9.00
C GLU A 86 -1.40 -6.90 9.72
N ALA A 87 -1.68 -5.83 8.98
CA ALA A 87 -2.08 -4.54 9.54
C ALA A 87 -3.60 -4.38 9.72
N PHE A 88 -4.42 -5.01 8.87
CA PHE A 88 -5.86 -4.76 8.78
C PHE A 88 -6.73 -6.03 8.77
N GLY A 89 -6.12 -7.22 8.78
CA GLY A 89 -6.80 -8.51 8.96
C GLY A 89 -7.25 -8.73 10.39
#